data_AF-A0A9X9A9P7-F1
#
_entry.id   AF-A0A9X9A9P7-F1
#
_cell.length_a   1.000
_cell.length_b   1.000
_cell.length_c   1.000
_cell.angle_alpha   90.00
_cell.angle_beta   90.00
_cell.angle_gamma   90.00
#
_symmetry.space_group_name_H-M   'P 1'
#
loop_
_entity.id
_entity.type
_entity.pdbx_description
1 polymer ?
#
loop_
_entity_poly.entity_id
_entity_poly.type
_entity_poly.pdbx_seq_one_letter_code
_entity_poly.pdbx_strand_id
1 'polypeptide(L)' 'AEKQPDHLVTVFAGQDKDATAKMREYFGEIPPSSPSMALLKGKEVVHFIHRHEIEGATMDEIITNLEQAFEKNC' A
#
# COMPACT_ATOMS: atom_id res chain seq x y z
N ALA A 1 -7.71 7.14 -12.71
CA ALA A 1 -8.91 6.53 -12.09
C ALA A 1 -9.96 7.59 -11.73
N GLU A 2 -11.23 7.30 -12.02
CA GLU A 2 -12.38 8.13 -11.59
C GLU A 2 -12.65 7.92 -10.09
N LYS A 3 -12.23 6.76 -9.56
CA LYS A 3 -12.27 6.43 -8.13
C LYS A 3 -10.91 6.56 -7.45
N GLN A 4 -10.89 7.13 -6.25
CA GLN A 4 -9.67 7.36 -5.47
C GLN A 4 -9.93 7.10 -3.98
N PRO A 5 -8.89 6.76 -3.19
CA PRO A 5 -9.03 6.61 -1.75
C PRO A 5 -9.40 7.94 -1.07
N ASP A 6 -10.27 7.89 -0.07
CA ASP A 6 -10.66 9.07 0.72
C ASP A 6 -9.48 9.67 1.53
N HIS A 7 -8.51 8.83 1.87
CA HIS A 7 -7.35 9.20 2.68
C HIS A 7 -6.05 8.74 2.03
N LEU A 8 -5.10 9.67 1.92
CA LEU A 8 -3.74 9.41 1.45
C LEU A 8 -2.78 9.72 2.59
N VAL A 9 -2.14 8.67 3.12
CA VAL A 9 -1.26 8.75 4.30
C VAL A 9 0.03 7.98 4.04
N THR A 10 1.07 8.25 4.81
CA THR A 10 2.37 7.59 4.68
C THR A 10 3.05 7.41 6.03
N VAL A 11 3.95 6.43 6.11
CA VAL A 11 4.87 6.20 7.23
C VAL A 11 6.28 5.98 6.67
N PHE A 12 7.29 6.54 7.33
CA PHE A 12 8.66 6.46 6.83
C PHE A 12 9.43 5.30 7.48
N ALA A 13 9.49 4.17 6.78
CA ALA A 13 10.21 3.00 7.26
C ALA A 13 11.71 3.31 7.53
N GLY A 14 12.16 3.01 8.75
CA GLY A 14 13.54 3.23 9.20
C GLY A 14 13.78 4.56 9.94
N GLN A 15 13.00 5.60 9.62
CA GLN A 15 13.03 6.89 10.33
C GLN A 15 11.97 6.91 11.43
N ASP A 16 10.69 6.74 11.07
CA ASP A 16 9.56 6.72 11.99
C ASP A 16 9.21 5.27 12.38
N LYS A 17 10.10 4.66 13.16
CA LYS A 17 10.02 3.23 13.50
C LYS A 17 8.70 2.86 14.18
N ASP A 18 8.26 3.65 15.16
CA ASP A 18 7.05 3.37 15.93
C ASP A 18 5.79 3.55 15.08
N ALA A 19 5.73 4.60 14.26
CA ALA A 19 4.61 4.81 13.33
C ALA A 19 4.52 3.69 12.28
N THR A 20 5.67 3.28 11.73
CA THR A 20 5.74 2.17 10.76
C THR A 20 5.34 0.84 11.40
N ALA A 21 5.82 0.55 12.61
CA ALA A 21 5.45 -0.66 13.34
C ALA A 21 3.95 -0.67 13.63
N LYS A 22 3.39 0.46 14.09
CA LYS A 22 1.96 0.57 14.38
C LYS A 22 1.10 0.38 13.14
N MET A 23 1.51 0.93 11.99
CA MET A 23 0.80 0.73 10.74
C MET A 23 0.83 -0.74 10.30
N ARG A 24 1.96 -1.43 10.48
CA ARG A 24 2.11 -2.85 10.12
C ARG A 24 1.23 -3.78 10.95
N GLU A 25 0.82 -3.40 12.16
CA GLU A 25 -0.17 -4.17 12.95
C GLU A 25 -1.52 -4.33 12.22
N TYR A 26 -1.88 -3.40 11.31
CA TYR A 26 -3.10 -3.49 10.51
C TYR A 26 -2.97 -4.47 9.33
N PHE A 27 -1.75 -4.92 9.00
CA PHE A 27 -1.49 -5.73 7.80
C PHE A 27 -1.61 -7.24 8.04
N GLY A 28 -1.90 -7.68 9.27
CA GLY A 28 -2.06 -9.09 9.60
C GLY A 28 -0.78 -9.90 9.33
N GLU A 29 -0.89 -10.95 8.51
CA GLU A 29 0.21 -11.88 8.19
C GLU A 29 1.09 -11.42 7.01
N ILE A 30 0.84 -10.24 6.44
CA ILE A 30 1.59 -9.73 5.29
C ILE A 30 3.04 -9.44 5.72
N PRO A 31 4.05 -10.05 5.07
CA PRO A 31 5.44 -9.86 5.47
C PRO A 31 5.89 -8.40 5.22
N PRO A 32 6.63 -7.79 6.17
CA PRO A 32 7.05 -6.41 6.04
C PRO A 32 8.06 -6.23 4.91
N SER A 33 7.84 -5.22 4.07
CA SER A 33 8.77 -4.82 3.00
C SER A 33 8.78 -3.30 2.85
N SER A 34 9.79 -2.72 2.18
CA SER A 34 9.86 -1.28 1.92
C SER A 34 10.69 -0.96 0.66
N PRO A 35 10.22 -0.06 -0.23
CA PRO A 35 8.88 0.56 -0.21
C PRO A 35 7.76 -0.47 -0.43
N SER A 36 6.56 -0.20 0.11
CA SER A 36 5.36 -1.01 -0.07
C SER A 36 4.12 -0.11 0.04
N MET A 37 3.03 -0.48 -0.63
CA MET A 37 1.77 0.28 -0.59
C MET A 37 0.62 -0.62 -0.15
N ALA A 38 -0.32 -0.08 0.62
CA ALA A 38 -1.51 -0.79 1.07
C ALA A 38 -2.75 0.06 0.83
N LEU A 39 -3.81 -0.53 0.29
CA LEU A 39 -5.14 0.05 0.24
C LEU A 39 -5.98 -0.57 1.34
N LEU A 40 -6.61 0.27 2.15
CA LEU A 40 -7.44 -0.17 3.27
C LEU A 40 -8.90 0.23 3.05
N LYS A 41 -9.81 -0.64 3.49
CA LYS A 41 -11.22 -0.32 3.66
C LYS A 41 -11.54 -0.37 5.16
N GLY A 42 -11.66 0.81 5.76
CA GLY A 42 -11.67 0.93 7.22
C GLY A 42 -10.32 0.53 7.82
N LYS A 43 -10.25 -0.67 8.44
CA LYS A 43 -9.03 -1.22 9.05
C LYS A 43 -8.50 -2.47 8.37
N GLU A 44 -9.19 -2.95 7.34
CA GLU A 44 -8.83 -4.16 6.60
C GLU A 44 -8.02 -3.81 5.36
N VAL A 45 -6.93 -4.54 5.12
CA VAL A 45 -6.15 -4.43 3.88
C VAL A 45 -6.88 -5.15 2.76
N VAL A 46 -7.32 -4.40 1.75
CA VAL A 46 -8.04 -4.92 0.59
C VAL A 46 -7.16 -5.05 -0.66
N HIS A 47 -5.99 -4.40 -0.65
CA HIS A 47 -4.95 -4.55 -1.66
C HIS A 47 -3.59 -4.22 -1.06
N PHE A 48 -2.55 -4.94 -1.48
CA PHE A 48 -1.19 -4.71 -1.01
C PHE A 48 -0.20 -4.89 -2.16
N ILE A 49 0.80 -4.01 -2.22
CA ILE A 49 1.88 -4.04 -3.20
C ILE A 49 3.19 -4.14 -2.43
N HIS A 50 3.85 -5.29 -2.55
CA HIS A 50 5.14 -5.55 -1.93
C HIS A 50 6.29 -4.86 -2.66
N ARG A 51 7.43 -4.73 -1.97
CA ARG A 51 8.68 -4.22 -2.56
C ARG A 51 9.03 -4.91 -3.88
N HIS A 52 8.92 -6.24 -3.97
CA HIS A 52 9.31 -6.99 -5.16
C HIS A 52 8.39 -6.74 -6.37
N GLU A 53 7.19 -6.22 -6.14
CA GLU A 53 6.26 -5.79 -7.20
C GLU A 53 6.55 -4.36 -7.67
N ILE A 54 7.37 -3.61 -6.91
CA ILE A 54 7.80 -2.24 -7.23
C ILE A 54 9.22 -2.27 -7.81
N GLU A 55 10.11 -3.06 -7.23
CA GLU A 55 11.52 -3.14 -7.60
C GLU A 55 11.67 -3.85 -8.95
N GLY A 56 12.08 -3.08 -9.97
CA GLY A 56 12.22 -3.58 -11.33
C GLY A 56 10.96 -3.48 -12.19
N ALA A 57 9.83 -3.07 -11.61
CA ALA A 57 8.63 -2.74 -12.37
C ALA A 57 8.75 -1.37 -13.05
N THR A 58 8.08 -1.24 -14.19
CA THR A 58 7.92 0.04 -14.87
C THR A 58 6.86 0.89 -14.16
N MET A 59 6.92 2.21 -14.40
CA MET A 59 5.94 3.13 -13.84
C MET A 59 4.50 2.78 -14.25
N ASP A 60 4.29 2.41 -15.52
CA ASP A 60 2.95 2.10 -16.05
C ASP A 60 2.36 0.83 -15.42
N GLU A 61 3.19 -0.18 -15.12
CA GLU A 61 2.76 -1.38 -14.41
C GLU A 61 2.29 -1.07 -12.99
N ILE A 62 3.03 -0.22 -12.26
CA ILE A 62 2.67 0.18 -10.89
C ILE A 62 1.39 1.03 -10.91
N ILE A 63 1.27 1.97 -11.85
CA ILE A 63 0.06 2.79 -12.01
C ILE A 63 -1.14 1.90 -12.33
N THR A 64 -1.01 0.98 -13.29
CA THR A 64 -2.09 0.07 -13.68
C THR A 64 -2.55 -0.78 -12.49
N ASN A 65 -1.60 -1.30 -11.69
CA ASN A 65 -1.90 -2.07 -10.49
C ASN A 65 -2.73 -1.24 -9.48
N LEU A 66 -2.31 0.00 -9.22
CA LEU A 66 -3.02 0.92 -8.33
C LEU A 66 -4.41 1.29 -8.86
N GLU A 67 -4.53 1.62 -10.15
CA GLU A 67 -5.82 1.98 -10.75
C GLU A 67 -6.82 0.83 -10.69
N GLN A 68 -6.39 -0.40 -10.98
CA GLN A 68 -7.24 -1.59 -10.83
C GLN A 68 -7.68 -1.80 -9.37
N ALA A 69 -6.78 -1.58 -8.41
CA ALA A 69 -7.10 -1.68 -7.00
C ALA A 69 -8.12 -0.62 -6.56
N PHE A 70 -7.98 0.61 -7.05
CA PHE A 70 -8.90 1.71 -6.75
C PHE A 70 -10.29 1.47 -7.36
N GLU A 71 -10.37 1.08 -8.62
CA GLU A 71 -11.67 0.84 -9.28
C GLU A 71 -12.48 -0.28 -8.59
N LYS A 72 -11.79 -1.28 -8.02
CA LYS A 72 -12.41 -2.41 -7.31
C LYS A 72 -12.87 -2.07 -5.89
N ASN A 73 -12.13 -1.22 -5.16
CA ASN A 73 -12.29 -1.09 -3.70
C ASN A 73 -12.73 0.29 -3.21
N CYS A 74 -12.45 1.34 -3.99
CA CYS A 74 -12.94 2.69 -3.79
C CYS A 74 -14.33 2.85 -4.46
#